data_AF-A0A949QZH4-F1
#
_entry.id   AF-A0A949QZH4-F1
#
_cell.length_a   1.000
_cell.length_b   1.000
_cell.length_c   1.000
_cell.angle_alpha   90.00
_cell.angle_beta   90.00
_cell.angle_gamma   90.00
#
_symmetry.space_group_name_H-M   'P 1'
#
loop_
_entity.id
_entity.type
_entity.pdbx_description
1 polymer ?
#
loop_
_entity_poly.entity_id
_entity_poly.type
_entity_poly.pdbx_seq_one_letter_code
_entity_poly.pdbx_strand_id
1 'polypeptide(L)'
;MKKLPGFLELILILAILSSGCAPASTSPAPATVPPASSTPEATESSSAAPTQAATSAPPLPILPHDTIDPSTLTGKLMMGYQGWFSCPGDGTNMYNGYYHWIHDGFPKLNAESFRVDMFPDTRELTDDEKCPTALTLPDGNPAYVYTSANYKTVLRHFQWMSEYGIDGVFLQRFGVQLAYPEWRDFHTDLLVKVRDASETYGRAWAVMYDVTGSNENGNNVVALLKRDWKYLVDTQKILESPQYLHHNGLPVVAIWGLGFDDRPGTAAEAVELLDFFQNNPDPKYRAIVLGGVPIFWRTLQSPARRESAWNDFYCALDIIGPWTVGVAASDAEVDNYYRNTVRADMARAQECGAEYMPVVYPGTSYHNPADRPFNEQPRRGGRLYWRQVYDALSLDATMLYNAMFDEVDEATAMYKIAETSADVPAGIEVITMDTDGESLPSDWYLRLAGEATKMLRGEIPLTATIPITPSEPSNPEALQTPGKIQLKITTSSDWTTIKLGGIQFKNALIASASAEATQTSADLNESLLVLTQPLDRANAGKSVEMIVDLFPADLGGSPLTVTIGRGSIGKTVVEVYVVVGSASTLIQTLEWADVVSGENSAAFEISPSLFVVSP
;
A
#
# COMPACT_ATOMS: atom_id res chain seq x y z
N MET A 1 34.39 25.25 15.17
CA MET A 1 33.88 23.93 14.76
C MET A 1 33.31 23.20 15.97
N LYS A 2 31.99 23.28 16.13
CA LYS A 2 31.19 22.35 16.93
C LYS A 2 30.83 21.21 15.96
N LYS A 3 31.23 19.98 16.25
CA LYS A 3 30.81 18.81 15.46
C LYS A 3 29.37 18.46 15.85
N LEU A 4 28.45 18.55 14.90
CA LEU A 4 27.14 17.89 14.94
C LEU A 4 27.37 16.37 14.77
N PRO A 5 26.62 15.50 15.49
CA PRO A 5 26.58 14.08 15.17
C PRO A 5 25.67 13.85 13.96
N GLY A 6 26.04 12.86 13.16
CA GLY A 6 25.34 12.43 11.94
C GLY A 6 24.00 11.77 12.25
N PHE A 7 23.08 12.01 11.34
CA PHE A 7 21.81 11.32 11.19
C PHE A 7 22.08 9.91 10.63
N LEU A 8 21.59 8.89 11.34
CA LEU A 8 21.40 7.55 10.82
C LEU A 8 20.13 6.98 11.49
N GLU A 9 19.25 6.43 10.66
CA GLU A 9 18.08 5.57 10.97
C GLU A 9 16.87 6.20 11.66
N LEU A 10 15.85 6.55 10.87
CA LEU A 10 14.46 6.55 11.30
C LEU A 10 13.48 6.29 10.14
N ILE A 11 13.53 5.10 9.53
CA ILE A 11 12.39 4.49 8.83
C ILE A 11 12.54 2.97 9.00
N LEU A 12 11.62 2.33 9.75
CA LEU A 12 10.96 1.05 9.43
C LEU A 12 10.40 0.33 10.69
N ILE A 13 9.07 0.31 10.77
CA ILE A 13 8.12 -0.82 11.00
C ILE A 13 8.59 -2.04 11.83
N LEU A 14 7.89 -2.23 12.96
CA LEU A 14 7.49 -3.46 13.68
C LEU A 14 8.42 -4.70 13.61
N ALA A 15 9.07 -5.02 14.75
CA ALA A 15 9.53 -6.38 15.08
C ALA A 15 9.46 -6.68 16.59
N ILE A 16 8.99 -7.89 16.90
CA ILE A 16 8.79 -8.48 18.22
C ILE A 16 10.14 -8.89 18.87
N LEU A 17 10.18 -8.77 20.20
CA LEU A 17 11.10 -9.36 21.19
C LEU A 17 12.09 -10.45 20.73
N SER A 18 13.39 -10.27 20.98
CA SER A 18 14.14 -11.10 21.95
C SER A 18 15.65 -10.72 22.07
N SER A 19 16.13 -10.81 23.31
CA SER A 19 17.53 -10.98 23.78
C SER A 19 18.57 -9.85 23.60
N GLY A 20 19.05 -9.31 24.74
CA GLY A 20 20.13 -8.34 24.80
C GLY A 20 21.47 -8.91 25.26
N CYS A 21 22.53 -8.09 25.16
CA CYS A 21 23.54 -7.82 26.20
C CYS A 21 24.48 -6.69 25.73
N ALA A 22 25.06 -5.95 26.67
CA ALA A 22 25.75 -4.67 26.49
C ALA A 22 27.30 -4.82 26.35
N PRO A 23 28.14 -3.76 26.40
CA PRO A 23 29.04 -3.37 25.30
C PRO A 23 30.55 -3.41 25.68
N ALA A 24 31.43 -3.15 24.72
CA ALA A 24 32.83 -2.80 25.03
C ALA A 24 33.40 -1.71 24.10
N SER A 25 33.80 -0.63 24.75
CA SER A 25 34.54 0.53 24.25
C SER A 25 35.93 0.19 23.71
N THR A 26 36.44 0.98 22.76
CA THR A 26 37.66 1.81 22.93
C THR A 26 38.01 2.57 21.63
N SER A 27 38.33 3.86 21.79
CA SER A 27 39.11 4.73 20.89
C SER A 27 40.25 5.32 21.76
N PRO A 28 41.21 6.18 21.31
CA PRO A 28 41.37 6.87 20.01
C PRO A 28 42.84 6.99 19.51
N ALA A 29 43.08 7.65 18.36
CA ALA A 29 44.07 8.75 18.21
C ALA A 29 44.11 9.33 16.76
N PRO A 30 44.56 10.60 16.57
CA PRO A 30 44.11 11.48 15.48
C PRO A 30 45.23 11.93 14.50
N ALA A 31 44.84 12.45 13.32
CA ALA A 31 45.72 13.22 12.43
C ALA A 31 44.91 14.28 11.65
N THR A 32 44.99 15.56 12.07
CA THR A 32 45.70 16.69 11.42
C THR A 32 45.07 17.25 10.13
N VAL A 33 44.48 18.44 10.26
CA VAL A 33 43.99 19.34 9.19
C VAL A 33 45.06 20.40 8.89
N PRO A 34 45.27 20.77 7.60
CA PRO A 34 45.85 22.06 7.23
C PRO A 34 44.84 22.99 6.51
N PRO A 35 45.12 24.31 6.41
CA PRO A 35 44.12 25.37 6.39
C PRO A 35 43.78 25.94 5.00
N ALA A 36 42.71 26.76 5.02
CA ALA A 36 42.13 27.54 3.92
C ALA A 36 43.06 28.60 3.32
N SER A 37 42.83 28.94 2.04
CA SER A 37 43.39 30.13 1.40
C SER A 37 42.42 30.77 0.39
N SER A 38 42.09 32.03 0.71
CA SER A 38 41.91 33.21 -0.16
C SER A 38 41.02 33.17 -1.41
N THR A 39 39.94 33.93 -1.32
CA THR A 39 39.27 34.71 -2.37
C THR A 39 40.24 35.56 -3.20
N PRO A 40 39.88 35.84 -4.47
CA PRO A 40 39.97 37.22 -4.94
C PRO A 40 38.74 37.73 -5.72
N GLU A 41 38.46 38.99 -5.44
CA GLU A 41 37.83 40.09 -6.18
C GLU A 41 37.17 39.89 -7.56
N ALA A 42 36.07 40.64 -7.68
CA ALA A 42 35.17 40.77 -8.82
C ALA A 42 35.80 41.41 -10.06
N THR A 43 35.32 40.99 -11.23
CA THR A 43 35.36 41.79 -12.45
C THR A 43 34.06 41.55 -13.21
N GLU A 44 33.25 42.61 -13.33
CA GLU A 44 32.05 42.64 -14.16
C GLU A 44 32.43 42.48 -15.64
N SER A 45 31.84 41.50 -16.32
CA SER A 45 31.71 41.55 -17.78
C SER A 45 30.27 41.20 -18.15
N SER A 46 29.59 42.19 -18.70
CA SER A 46 28.25 42.08 -19.27
C SER A 46 28.33 41.25 -20.54
N SER A 47 27.73 40.07 -20.53
CA SER A 47 27.35 39.31 -21.72
C SER A 47 25.96 38.74 -21.47
N ALA A 48 24.95 39.52 -21.85
CA ALA A 48 23.57 39.05 -21.88
C ALA A 48 23.45 37.92 -22.91
N ALA A 49 23.45 36.68 -22.42
CA ALA A 49 22.99 35.53 -23.19
C ALA A 49 21.45 35.64 -23.32
N PRO A 50 20.88 35.34 -24.50
CA PRO A 50 19.44 35.46 -24.70
C PRO A 50 18.73 34.43 -23.82
N THR A 51 17.81 34.91 -23.00
CA THR A 51 16.82 34.09 -22.30
C THR A 51 16.03 33.33 -23.37
N GLN A 52 16.35 32.06 -23.59
CA GLN A 52 15.45 31.16 -24.29
C GLN A 52 14.21 31.04 -23.41
N ALA A 53 13.14 31.74 -23.80
CA ALA A 53 11.82 31.44 -23.29
C ALA A 53 11.56 29.96 -23.58
N ALA A 54 11.48 29.15 -22.53
CA ALA A 54 10.97 27.80 -22.63
C ALA A 54 9.57 27.92 -23.25
N THR A 55 9.43 27.46 -24.49
CA THR A 55 8.14 27.29 -25.14
C THR A 55 7.32 26.36 -24.26
N SER A 56 6.35 26.91 -23.52
CA SER A 56 5.43 26.12 -22.70
C SER A 56 4.70 25.15 -23.62
N ALA A 57 4.98 23.85 -23.47
CA ALA A 57 4.20 22.81 -24.14
C ALA A 57 2.71 23.03 -23.85
N PRO A 58 1.81 22.77 -24.80
CA PRO A 58 0.37 23.01 -24.61
C PRO A 58 -0.16 22.26 -23.37
N PRO A 59 -1.15 22.83 -22.65
CA PRO A 59 -1.78 22.15 -21.52
C PRO A 59 -2.50 20.87 -21.99
N LEU A 60 -2.67 19.91 -21.08
CA LEU A 60 -3.44 18.69 -21.38
C LEU A 60 -4.88 19.07 -21.78
N PRO A 61 -5.47 18.43 -22.80
CA PRO A 61 -6.85 18.70 -23.16
C PRO A 61 -7.77 18.28 -22.01
N ILE A 62 -8.62 19.19 -21.53
CA ILE A 62 -9.61 18.88 -20.49
C ILE A 62 -10.70 18.02 -21.11
N LEU A 63 -10.85 16.79 -20.59
CA LEU A 63 -11.90 15.87 -21.04
C LEU A 63 -13.27 16.19 -20.40
N PRO A 64 -14.38 15.81 -21.05
CA PRO A 64 -15.70 15.85 -20.42
C PRO A 64 -15.71 15.10 -19.08
N HIS A 65 -16.34 15.68 -18.08
CA HIS A 65 -16.41 15.11 -16.73
C HIS A 65 -17.70 15.52 -16.02
N ASP A 66 -18.08 14.72 -15.03
CA ASP A 66 -19.11 15.09 -14.05
C ASP A 66 -18.48 15.80 -12.84
N THR A 67 -19.28 16.47 -12.03
CA THR A 67 -18.82 17.07 -10.77
C THR A 67 -19.40 16.31 -9.59
N ILE A 68 -18.53 15.87 -8.68
CA ILE A 68 -18.92 15.21 -7.44
C ILE A 68 -19.39 16.25 -6.43
N ASP A 69 -20.53 15.99 -5.80
CA ASP A 69 -21.04 16.77 -4.67
C ASP A 69 -20.03 16.71 -3.50
N PRO A 70 -19.35 17.81 -3.15
CA PRO A 70 -18.36 17.80 -2.08
C PRO A 70 -18.98 18.06 -0.69
N SER A 71 -20.30 18.15 -0.56
CA SER A 71 -20.97 18.56 0.70
C SER A 71 -21.09 17.46 1.75
N THR A 72 -20.79 16.21 1.39
CA THR A 72 -20.85 15.06 2.29
C THR A 72 -19.78 14.02 1.98
N LEU A 73 -19.39 13.17 2.94
CA LEU A 73 -18.64 11.94 2.70
C LEU A 73 -19.54 10.73 2.38
N THR A 74 -20.84 10.82 2.68
CA THR A 74 -21.79 9.73 2.42
C THR A 74 -21.84 9.37 0.93
N GLY A 75 -21.75 8.09 0.62
CA GLY A 75 -21.72 7.56 -0.74
C GLY A 75 -20.40 7.84 -1.47
N LYS A 76 -19.30 8.11 -0.75
CA LYS A 76 -17.99 8.40 -1.36
C LYS A 76 -16.91 7.38 -1.04
N LEU A 77 -16.15 7.06 -2.09
CA LEU A 77 -14.86 6.37 -1.98
C LEU A 77 -13.75 7.40 -2.21
N MET A 78 -13.05 7.73 -1.14
CA MET A 78 -11.92 8.68 -1.17
C MET A 78 -10.60 7.91 -1.09
N MET A 79 -9.61 8.30 -1.88
CA MET A 79 -8.29 7.67 -1.84
C MET A 79 -7.27 8.52 -1.09
N GLY A 80 -6.29 7.90 -0.43
CA GLY A 80 -5.11 8.64 0.00
C GLY A 80 -4.24 9.06 -1.19
N TYR A 81 -3.67 10.26 -1.15
CA TYR A 81 -2.81 10.80 -2.20
C TYR A 81 -1.60 11.52 -1.59
N GLN A 82 -0.40 11.19 -2.04
CA GLN A 82 0.84 11.72 -1.46
C GLN A 82 1.49 12.77 -2.33
N GLY A 83 1.59 12.51 -3.63
CA GLY A 83 2.21 13.42 -4.59
C GLY A 83 3.64 13.82 -4.24
N TRP A 84 4.40 12.96 -3.56
CA TRP A 84 5.74 13.29 -3.05
C TRP A 84 6.89 12.93 -3.99
N PHE A 85 6.62 12.38 -5.17
CA PHE A 85 7.66 11.99 -6.12
C PHE A 85 8.32 13.21 -6.78
N SER A 86 9.65 13.30 -6.73
CA SER A 86 10.42 14.37 -7.38
C SER A 86 11.50 13.81 -8.32
N CYS A 87 11.97 14.64 -9.25
CA CYS A 87 13.11 14.32 -10.12
C CYS A 87 14.03 15.52 -10.41
N PRO A 88 15.29 15.30 -10.86
CA PRO A 88 16.26 16.38 -11.04
C PRO A 88 15.78 17.46 -12.00
N GLY A 89 15.87 18.72 -11.57
CA GLY A 89 15.51 19.88 -12.39
C GLY A 89 14.02 20.25 -12.37
N ASP A 90 13.20 19.59 -11.55
CA ASP A 90 11.77 19.87 -11.42
C ASP A 90 11.41 21.08 -10.54
N GLY A 91 12.42 21.75 -9.98
CA GLY A 91 12.28 22.94 -9.15
C GLY A 91 12.12 22.67 -7.65
N THR A 92 11.95 21.41 -7.22
CA THR A 92 11.80 21.05 -5.80
C THR A 92 13.13 21.05 -5.05
N ASN A 93 14.22 20.69 -5.74
CA ASN A 93 15.57 20.49 -5.18
C ASN A 93 15.63 19.51 -3.98
N MET A 94 14.69 18.56 -3.88
CA MET A 94 14.71 17.53 -2.84
C MET A 94 15.80 16.48 -3.13
N TYR A 95 16.58 16.09 -2.12
CA TYR A 95 17.54 14.97 -2.10
C TYR A 95 18.20 14.61 -3.45
N ASN A 96 19.19 15.36 -3.90
CA ASN A 96 19.91 15.12 -5.18
C ASN A 96 19.01 15.12 -6.45
N GLY A 97 17.77 15.62 -6.34
CA GLY A 97 16.78 15.74 -7.40
C GLY A 97 15.70 14.66 -7.38
N TYR A 98 16.04 13.41 -7.02
CA TYR A 98 15.07 12.31 -6.92
C TYR A 98 14.59 12.11 -5.49
N TYR A 99 13.27 12.04 -5.30
CA TYR A 99 12.64 11.76 -4.00
C TYR A 99 11.58 10.67 -4.16
N HIS A 100 11.52 9.76 -3.17
CA HIS A 100 10.74 8.50 -3.14
C HIS A 100 11.05 7.44 -4.21
N TRP A 101 11.53 7.79 -5.40
CA TRP A 101 11.95 6.80 -6.39
C TRP A 101 13.28 6.09 -6.07
N ILE A 102 14.11 6.69 -5.20
CA ILE A 102 15.52 6.32 -5.02
C ILE A 102 15.89 6.11 -3.55
N HIS A 103 16.77 5.15 -3.25
CA HIS A 103 17.40 5.03 -1.95
C HIS A 103 18.23 6.27 -1.62
N ASP A 104 18.23 6.65 -0.34
CA ASP A 104 18.96 7.81 0.16
C ASP A 104 20.47 7.70 -0.13
N GLY A 105 21.09 8.85 -0.45
CA GLY A 105 22.53 8.95 -0.68
C GLY A 105 22.99 8.61 -2.10
N PHE A 106 22.13 8.07 -2.97
CA PHE A 106 22.47 7.84 -4.36
C PHE A 106 22.30 9.11 -5.22
N PRO A 107 23.17 9.34 -6.23
CA PRO A 107 23.11 10.54 -7.07
C PRO A 107 22.28 10.36 -8.34
N LYS A 108 21.88 9.13 -8.69
CA LYS A 108 21.18 8.78 -9.93
C LYS A 108 20.25 7.60 -9.70
N LEU A 109 19.08 7.62 -10.34
CA LEU A 109 18.14 6.50 -10.36
C LEU A 109 18.59 5.45 -11.38
N ASN A 110 19.03 4.29 -10.90
CA ASN A 110 19.47 3.12 -11.66
C ASN A 110 19.01 1.84 -10.94
N ALA A 111 19.37 0.66 -11.45
CA ALA A 111 18.92 -0.61 -10.87
C ALA A 111 19.37 -0.84 -9.42
N GLU A 112 20.54 -0.33 -9.02
CA GLU A 112 21.07 -0.45 -7.66
C GLU A 112 20.39 0.52 -6.67
N SER A 113 19.91 1.66 -7.18
CA SER A 113 19.37 2.74 -6.33
C SER A 113 17.85 2.83 -6.34
N PHE A 114 17.16 2.08 -7.20
CA PHE A 114 15.70 2.00 -7.24
C PHE A 114 15.15 1.31 -5.98
N ARG A 115 14.07 1.82 -5.40
CA ARG A 115 13.62 1.40 -4.05
C ARG A 115 12.13 1.06 -3.89
N VAL A 116 11.30 1.25 -4.91
CA VAL A 116 9.83 1.12 -4.78
C VAL A 116 9.35 -0.24 -5.30
N ASP A 117 8.18 -0.71 -4.88
CA ASP A 117 7.69 -2.04 -5.25
C ASP A 117 6.89 -2.07 -6.55
N MET A 118 6.59 -0.92 -7.16
CA MET A 118 5.80 -0.82 -8.39
C MET A 118 6.37 0.20 -9.36
N PHE A 119 6.34 -0.12 -10.66
CA PHE A 119 6.80 0.76 -11.72
C PHE A 119 5.60 1.44 -12.42
N PRO A 120 5.59 2.78 -12.58
CA PRO A 120 4.45 3.48 -13.17
C PRO A 120 4.32 3.20 -14.67
N ASP A 121 3.07 3.12 -15.15
CA ASP A 121 2.80 3.15 -16.58
C ASP A 121 2.95 4.57 -17.11
N THR A 122 3.98 4.80 -17.93
CA THR A 122 4.31 6.13 -18.45
C THR A 122 3.85 6.39 -19.89
N ARG A 123 3.06 5.47 -20.48
CA ARG A 123 2.63 5.53 -21.88
C ARG A 123 1.78 6.77 -22.19
N GLU A 124 1.00 7.24 -21.23
CA GLU A 124 0.15 8.43 -21.37
C GLU A 124 0.83 9.76 -21.00
N LEU A 125 2.03 9.71 -20.41
CA LEU A 125 2.76 10.91 -20.01
C LEU A 125 3.33 11.65 -21.22
N THR A 126 3.22 12.97 -21.22
CA THR A 126 3.91 13.82 -22.20
C THR A 126 5.40 13.93 -21.87
N ASP A 127 6.21 14.36 -22.83
CA ASP A 127 7.68 14.39 -22.66
C ASP A 127 8.13 15.29 -21.50
N ASP A 128 7.37 16.34 -21.16
CA ASP A 128 7.66 17.23 -20.04
C ASP A 128 7.26 16.66 -18.67
N GLU A 129 6.50 15.57 -18.64
CA GLU A 129 6.13 14.85 -17.41
C GLU A 129 7.08 13.71 -17.09
N LYS A 130 7.81 13.23 -18.10
CA LYS A 130 8.74 12.12 -18.00
C LYS A 130 10.07 12.58 -17.39
N CYS A 131 10.46 11.93 -16.31
CA CYS A 131 11.74 12.11 -15.65
C CYS A 131 12.76 11.09 -16.17
N PRO A 132 13.94 11.54 -16.66
CA PRO A 132 14.92 10.67 -17.29
C PRO A 132 15.71 9.84 -16.27
N THR A 133 15.67 8.52 -16.40
CA THR A 133 16.40 7.60 -15.52
C THR A 133 17.65 7.00 -16.20
N ALA A 134 18.49 6.29 -15.45
CA ALA A 134 19.52 5.43 -16.01
C ALA A 134 19.05 3.97 -16.20
N LEU A 135 17.74 3.73 -16.11
CA LEU A 135 17.09 2.44 -16.31
C LEU A 135 16.75 2.26 -17.80
N THR A 136 16.71 1.01 -18.24
CA THR A 136 16.41 0.65 -19.65
C THR A 136 15.42 -0.50 -19.66
N LEU A 137 14.39 -0.40 -20.51
CA LEU A 137 13.44 -1.48 -20.76
C LEU A 137 14.13 -2.67 -21.47
N PRO A 138 13.53 -3.88 -21.45
CA PRO A 138 14.14 -5.06 -22.05
C PRO A 138 14.40 -4.92 -23.57
N ASP A 139 13.65 -4.05 -24.25
CA ASP A 139 13.81 -3.75 -25.68
C ASP A 139 14.94 -2.73 -25.97
N GLY A 140 15.60 -2.19 -24.94
CA GLY A 140 16.66 -1.20 -25.05
C GLY A 140 16.20 0.25 -25.01
N ASN A 141 14.89 0.53 -24.93
CA ASN A 141 14.39 1.89 -24.81
C ASN A 141 14.62 2.46 -23.39
N PRO A 142 14.85 3.78 -23.26
CA PRO A 142 14.95 4.42 -21.95
C PRO A 142 13.66 4.24 -21.13
N ALA A 143 13.80 3.95 -19.85
CA ALA A 143 12.68 3.92 -18.93
C ALA A 143 12.50 5.26 -18.21
N TYR A 144 11.26 5.65 -17.96
CA TYR A 144 10.90 6.92 -17.35
C TYR A 144 10.09 6.71 -16.08
N VAL A 145 10.25 7.63 -15.13
CA VAL A 145 9.31 7.85 -14.02
C VAL A 145 8.69 9.24 -14.18
N TYR A 146 7.96 9.73 -13.18
CA TYR A 146 7.37 11.07 -13.21
C TYR A 146 7.72 11.89 -11.96
N THR A 147 7.42 13.19 -12.01
CA THR A 147 7.46 14.08 -10.85
C THR A 147 6.07 14.66 -10.58
N SER A 148 5.69 14.70 -9.32
CA SER A 148 4.48 15.37 -8.82
C SER A 148 4.65 16.89 -8.70
N ALA A 149 5.88 17.40 -8.89
CA ALA A 149 6.13 18.82 -9.05
C ALA A 149 5.57 19.36 -10.37
N ASN A 150 5.39 18.51 -11.39
CA ASN A 150 4.74 18.90 -12.63
C ASN A 150 3.21 18.87 -12.48
N TYR A 151 2.56 20.01 -12.72
CA TYR A 151 1.10 20.13 -12.65
C TYR A 151 0.38 19.21 -13.63
N LYS A 152 0.95 18.92 -14.81
CA LYS A 152 0.32 18.00 -15.77
C LYS A 152 0.18 16.59 -15.18
N THR A 153 1.15 16.13 -14.39
CA THR A 153 1.09 14.83 -13.72
C THR A 153 -0.10 14.79 -12.77
N VAL A 154 -0.21 15.79 -11.89
CA VAL A 154 -1.32 15.90 -10.92
C VAL A 154 -2.65 16.02 -11.68
N LEU A 155 -2.71 16.84 -12.73
CA LEU A 155 -3.88 17.01 -13.55
C LEU A 155 -4.31 15.69 -14.23
N ARG A 156 -3.37 14.87 -14.73
CA ARG A 156 -3.67 13.55 -15.28
C ARG A 156 -4.19 12.58 -14.22
N HIS A 157 -3.63 12.59 -13.02
CA HIS A 157 -4.15 11.76 -11.93
C HIS A 157 -5.63 12.07 -11.63
N PHE A 158 -6.00 13.36 -11.60
CA PHE A 158 -7.39 13.78 -11.45
C PHE A 158 -8.26 13.49 -12.68
N GLN A 159 -7.69 13.55 -13.88
CA GLN A 159 -8.35 13.12 -15.11
C GLN A 159 -8.74 11.63 -15.02
N TRP A 160 -7.80 10.77 -14.63
CA TRP A 160 -8.07 9.35 -14.41
C TRP A 160 -9.15 9.17 -13.33
N MET A 161 -9.03 9.85 -12.18
CA MET A 161 -10.06 9.76 -11.15
C MET A 161 -11.45 10.11 -11.70
N SER A 162 -11.56 11.15 -12.51
CA SER A 162 -12.82 11.50 -13.17
C SER A 162 -13.30 10.43 -14.15
N GLU A 163 -12.43 9.94 -15.02
CA GLU A 163 -12.74 8.94 -16.05
C GLU A 163 -13.26 7.63 -15.45
N TYR A 164 -12.65 7.18 -14.35
CA TYR A 164 -13.03 5.93 -13.67
C TYR A 164 -14.08 6.11 -12.58
N GLY A 165 -14.64 7.32 -12.38
CA GLY A 165 -15.69 7.56 -11.39
C GLY A 165 -15.21 7.48 -9.93
N ILE A 166 -13.93 7.81 -9.69
CA ILE A 166 -13.35 7.96 -8.34
C ILE A 166 -13.70 9.36 -7.82
N ASP A 167 -14.07 9.46 -6.55
CA ASP A 167 -14.69 10.67 -6.03
C ASP A 167 -13.72 11.78 -5.69
N GLY A 168 -12.53 11.42 -5.26
CA GLY A 168 -11.57 12.39 -4.77
C GLY A 168 -10.51 11.78 -3.89
N VAL A 169 -9.74 12.67 -3.26
CA VAL A 169 -8.59 12.28 -2.45
C VAL A 169 -8.51 12.99 -1.11
N PHE A 170 -7.89 12.30 -0.15
CA PHE A 170 -7.26 12.93 1.00
C PHE A 170 -5.79 13.18 0.68
N LEU A 171 -5.40 14.45 0.52
CA LEU A 171 -4.01 14.84 0.29
C LEU A 171 -3.23 14.77 1.61
N GLN A 172 -2.24 13.89 1.68
CA GLN A 172 -1.41 13.72 2.86
C GLN A 172 -0.39 14.85 3.04
N ARG A 173 -0.21 15.24 4.30
CA ARG A 173 0.83 16.15 4.79
C ARG A 173 1.45 15.53 6.03
N PHE A 174 2.68 15.04 5.91
CA PHE A 174 3.36 14.34 7.01
C PHE A 174 3.99 15.33 8.00
N GLY A 175 4.00 14.98 9.28
CA GLY A 175 4.63 15.76 10.35
C GLY A 175 6.08 16.09 10.02
N VAL A 176 6.84 15.13 9.49
CA VAL A 176 8.21 15.33 9.02
C VAL A 176 8.29 16.42 7.94
N GLN A 177 7.38 16.42 6.95
CA GLN A 177 7.33 17.43 5.89
C GLN A 177 7.02 18.82 6.44
N LEU A 178 6.20 18.90 7.49
CA LEU A 178 5.83 20.17 8.13
C LEU A 178 6.91 20.70 9.08
N ALA A 179 7.81 19.83 9.56
CA ALA A 179 8.88 20.16 10.50
C ALA A 179 10.04 20.94 9.84
N TYR A 180 10.20 20.83 8.52
CA TYR A 180 11.24 21.47 7.72
C TYR A 180 10.64 22.46 6.70
N PRO A 181 11.03 23.75 6.72
CA PRO A 181 10.43 24.77 5.85
C PRO A 181 10.45 24.43 4.36
N GLU A 182 11.58 23.93 3.85
CA GLU A 182 11.77 23.57 2.46
C GLU A 182 10.81 22.47 1.98
N TRP A 183 10.54 21.48 2.83
CA TRP A 183 9.62 20.39 2.50
C TRP A 183 8.17 20.86 2.61
N ARG A 184 7.87 21.68 3.62
CA ARG A 184 6.54 22.28 3.78
C ARG A 184 6.18 23.13 2.56
N ASP A 185 7.12 23.90 2.01
CA ASP A 185 6.86 24.76 0.86
C ASP A 185 6.55 23.90 -0.39
N PHE A 186 7.33 22.85 -0.66
CA PHE A 186 7.01 21.88 -1.72
C PHE A 186 5.61 21.25 -1.58
N HIS A 187 5.27 20.77 -0.38
CA HIS A 187 3.95 20.16 -0.15
C HIS A 187 2.81 21.19 -0.17
N THR A 188 3.10 22.47 0.05
CA THR A 188 2.13 23.56 -0.14
C THR A 188 1.90 23.83 -1.62
N ASP A 189 2.96 23.84 -2.43
CA ASP A 189 2.85 23.95 -3.88
C ASP A 189 2.14 22.75 -4.51
N LEU A 190 2.32 21.54 -3.96
CA LEU A 190 1.55 20.36 -4.35
C LEU A 190 0.06 20.52 -4.01
N LEU A 191 -0.26 21.03 -2.81
CA LEU A 191 -1.63 21.25 -2.38
C LEU A 191 -2.38 22.22 -3.32
N VAL A 192 -1.72 23.29 -3.77
CA VAL A 192 -2.31 24.20 -4.77
C VAL A 192 -2.63 23.46 -6.07
N LYS A 193 -1.71 22.63 -6.57
CA LYS A 193 -1.93 21.81 -7.78
C LYS A 193 -3.09 20.84 -7.61
N VAL A 194 -3.20 20.20 -6.45
CA VAL A 194 -4.28 19.26 -6.12
C VAL A 194 -5.62 19.98 -6.10
N ARG A 195 -5.71 21.17 -5.46
CA ARG A 195 -6.92 22.00 -5.52
C ARG A 195 -7.30 22.32 -6.95
N ASP A 196 -6.36 22.84 -7.74
CA ASP A 196 -6.65 23.29 -9.10
C ASP A 196 -7.07 22.11 -10.01
N ALA A 197 -6.43 20.94 -9.87
CA ALA A 197 -6.80 19.72 -10.60
C ALA A 197 -8.16 19.15 -10.16
N SER A 198 -8.43 19.19 -8.85
CA SER A 198 -9.72 18.83 -8.25
C SER A 198 -10.87 19.68 -8.78
N GLU A 199 -10.69 21.01 -8.80
CA GLU A 199 -11.66 21.94 -9.38
C GLU A 199 -11.84 21.73 -10.89
N THR A 200 -10.75 21.43 -11.61
CA THR A 200 -10.78 21.20 -13.07
C THR A 200 -11.55 19.95 -13.48
N TYR A 201 -11.46 18.87 -12.69
CA TYR A 201 -12.12 17.59 -12.98
C TYR A 201 -13.30 17.27 -12.04
N GLY A 202 -13.74 18.25 -11.26
CA GLY A 202 -14.89 18.12 -10.36
C GLY A 202 -14.77 16.97 -9.35
N ARG A 203 -13.55 16.67 -8.88
CA ARG A 203 -13.30 15.66 -7.83
C ARG A 203 -13.26 16.33 -6.47
N ALA A 204 -13.62 15.67 -5.38
CA ALA A 204 -13.49 16.22 -4.04
C ALA A 204 -12.03 16.13 -3.53
N TRP A 205 -11.65 17.00 -2.59
CA TRP A 205 -10.38 16.86 -1.89
C TRP A 205 -10.45 17.36 -0.44
N ALA A 206 -9.65 16.76 0.44
CA ALA A 206 -9.46 17.21 1.82
C ALA A 206 -8.01 17.04 2.25
N VAL A 207 -7.62 17.76 3.31
CA VAL A 207 -6.29 17.62 3.91
C VAL A 207 -6.29 16.45 4.88
N MET A 208 -5.28 15.60 4.79
CA MET A 208 -4.95 14.58 5.78
C MET A 208 -3.58 14.89 6.39
N TYR A 209 -3.51 15.05 7.69
CA TYR A 209 -2.26 15.07 8.42
C TYR A 209 -1.83 13.65 8.76
N ASP A 210 -0.59 13.28 8.49
CA ASP A 210 0.03 12.09 9.09
C ASP A 210 1.01 12.55 10.17
N VAL A 211 0.86 12.10 11.42
CA VAL A 211 1.66 12.63 12.54
C VAL A 211 3.11 12.13 12.56
N THR A 212 3.51 11.26 11.64
CA THR A 212 4.88 10.74 11.55
C THR A 212 5.90 11.88 11.43
N GLY A 213 6.91 11.86 12.29
CA GLY A 213 7.95 12.90 12.37
C GLY A 213 7.48 14.24 12.91
N SER A 214 6.26 14.37 13.46
CA SER A 214 5.74 15.66 13.96
C SER A 214 6.49 16.18 15.21
N ASN A 215 7.28 15.33 15.86
CA ASN A 215 8.14 15.67 17.01
C ASN A 215 9.58 16.01 16.60
N GLU A 216 9.90 15.97 15.31
CA GLU A 216 11.22 16.32 14.81
C GLU A 216 11.49 17.82 14.89
N ASN A 217 12.78 18.18 14.87
CA ASN A 217 13.23 19.57 14.95
C ASN A 217 12.67 20.36 16.16
N GLY A 218 12.42 19.64 17.28
CA GLY A 218 11.86 20.21 18.51
C GLY A 218 10.40 20.63 18.41
N ASN A 219 9.68 20.20 17.36
CA ASN A 219 8.26 20.47 17.22
C ASN A 219 7.42 19.61 18.18
N ASN A 220 6.18 20.05 18.36
CA ASN A 220 5.14 19.33 19.06
C ASN A 220 3.97 19.13 18.08
N VAL A 221 3.38 17.94 18.06
CA VAL A 221 2.31 17.56 17.12
C VAL A 221 1.16 18.57 17.12
N VAL A 222 0.75 19.02 18.32
CA VAL A 222 -0.38 19.94 18.49
C VAL A 222 -0.07 21.30 17.89
N ALA A 223 1.07 21.89 18.26
CA ALA A 223 1.48 23.19 17.76
C ALA A 223 1.73 23.18 16.25
N LEU A 224 2.30 22.09 15.73
CA LEU A 224 2.65 21.92 14.33
C LEU A 224 1.39 21.90 13.45
N LEU A 225 0.43 21.03 13.76
CA LEU A 225 -0.81 20.89 13.00
C LEU A 225 -1.69 22.14 13.13
N LYS A 226 -1.84 22.72 14.33
CA LYS A 226 -2.60 23.97 14.52
C LYS A 226 -2.02 25.11 13.69
N ARG A 227 -0.69 25.22 13.62
CA ARG A 227 0.00 26.25 12.82
C ARG A 227 -0.24 26.05 11.33
N ASP A 228 -0.09 24.82 10.82
CA ASP A 228 -0.28 24.53 9.40
C ASP A 228 -1.75 24.72 9.00
N TRP A 229 -2.72 24.21 9.77
CA TRP A 229 -4.14 24.40 9.47
C TRP A 229 -4.53 25.88 9.38
N LYS A 230 -4.08 26.70 10.34
CA LYS A 230 -4.30 28.15 10.28
C LYS A 230 -3.69 28.77 9.04
N TYR A 231 -2.46 28.39 8.69
CA TYR A 231 -1.81 28.86 7.48
C TYR A 231 -2.59 28.47 6.21
N LEU A 232 -3.07 27.23 6.13
CA LEU A 232 -3.85 26.76 4.99
C LEU A 232 -5.21 27.48 4.87
N VAL A 233 -5.92 27.66 5.99
CA VAL A 233 -7.21 28.36 6.02
C VAL A 233 -7.05 29.85 5.74
N ASP A 234 -6.09 30.51 6.39
CA ASP A 234 -5.96 31.97 6.33
C ASP A 234 -5.18 32.46 5.10
N THR A 235 -4.13 31.74 4.70
CA THR A 235 -3.23 32.16 3.62
C THR A 235 -3.56 31.44 2.32
N GLN A 236 -3.63 30.11 2.34
CA GLN A 236 -3.89 29.33 1.13
C GLN A 236 -5.36 29.31 0.72
N LYS A 237 -6.27 29.72 1.61
CA LYS A 237 -7.72 29.79 1.37
C LYS A 237 -8.30 28.46 0.89
N ILE A 238 -7.82 27.35 1.47
CA ILE A 238 -8.23 26.00 1.02
C ILE A 238 -9.74 25.77 1.12
N LEU A 239 -10.41 26.41 2.08
CA LEU A 239 -11.85 26.28 2.31
C LEU A 239 -12.70 27.13 1.36
N GLU A 240 -12.09 27.97 0.52
CA GLU A 240 -12.78 28.72 -0.54
C GLU A 240 -12.91 27.89 -1.83
N SER A 241 -12.21 26.74 -1.93
CA SER A 241 -12.35 25.81 -3.05
C SER A 241 -13.76 25.20 -3.05
N PRO A 242 -14.51 25.25 -4.18
CA PRO A 242 -15.82 24.64 -4.27
C PRO A 242 -15.75 23.12 -4.11
N GLN A 243 -14.60 22.51 -4.38
CA GLN A 243 -14.37 21.07 -4.27
C GLN A 243 -13.73 20.62 -2.95
N TYR A 244 -13.55 21.54 -1.98
CA TYR A 244 -13.08 21.11 -0.66
C TYR A 244 -14.17 20.29 0.01
N LEU A 245 -13.83 19.09 0.47
CA LEU A 245 -14.78 18.15 1.04
C LEU A 245 -15.33 18.67 2.36
N HIS A 246 -16.65 18.64 2.47
CA HIS A 246 -17.42 18.92 3.67
C HIS A 246 -18.21 17.68 4.07
N HIS A 247 -18.61 17.64 5.33
CA HIS A 247 -19.54 16.66 5.86
C HIS A 247 -20.27 17.27 7.05
N ASN A 248 -21.57 16.99 7.20
CA ASN A 248 -22.40 17.56 8.26
C ASN A 248 -22.29 19.10 8.39
N GLY A 249 -22.09 19.79 7.26
CA GLY A 249 -22.02 21.25 7.17
C GLY A 249 -20.68 21.89 7.56
N LEU A 250 -19.64 21.11 7.86
CA LEU A 250 -18.29 21.58 8.19
C LEU A 250 -17.26 20.97 7.24
N PRO A 251 -16.11 21.64 7.00
CA PRO A 251 -15.03 21.08 6.20
C PRO A 251 -14.46 19.82 6.87
N VAL A 252 -13.95 18.87 6.09
CA VAL A 252 -13.34 17.64 6.61
C VAL A 252 -11.83 17.81 6.72
N VAL A 253 -11.25 17.38 7.84
CA VAL A 253 -9.81 17.16 8.00
C VAL A 253 -9.58 15.75 8.51
N ALA A 254 -8.58 15.06 7.97
CA ALA A 254 -8.16 13.75 8.49
C ALA A 254 -6.87 13.89 9.30
N ILE A 255 -6.73 13.10 10.37
CA ILE A 255 -5.52 13.02 11.19
C ILE A 255 -5.16 11.55 11.39
N TRP A 256 -4.08 11.13 10.75
CA TRP A 256 -3.54 9.79 10.75
C TRP A 256 -2.43 9.62 11.78
N GLY A 257 -2.44 8.49 12.49
CA GLY A 257 -1.32 8.02 13.32
C GLY A 257 -1.44 8.33 14.82
N LEU A 258 -2.42 9.12 15.26
CA LEU A 258 -2.69 9.27 16.70
C LEU A 258 -3.23 7.96 17.28
N GLY A 259 -2.60 7.49 18.37
CA GLY A 259 -2.99 6.27 19.08
C GLY A 259 -2.18 5.03 18.71
N PHE A 260 -1.35 5.08 17.67
CA PHE A 260 -0.35 4.04 17.38
C PHE A 260 0.77 4.05 18.42
N ASP A 261 1.28 2.88 18.78
CA ASP A 261 2.31 2.72 19.81
C ASP A 261 3.72 3.20 19.38
N ASP A 262 3.95 3.33 18.07
CA ASP A 262 5.20 3.79 17.44
C ASP A 262 5.18 5.27 16.99
N ARG A 263 4.02 5.93 16.99
CA ARG A 263 3.87 7.33 16.53
C ARG A 263 3.88 8.35 17.67
N PRO A 264 4.25 9.63 17.41
CA PRO A 264 4.22 10.68 18.42
C PRO A 264 2.79 11.07 18.83
N GLY A 265 2.69 11.76 19.97
CA GLY A 265 1.44 12.26 20.52
C GLY A 265 0.91 11.44 21.69
N THR A 266 0.47 12.14 22.72
CA THR A 266 -0.23 11.59 23.89
C THR A 266 -1.74 11.68 23.71
N ALA A 267 -2.52 10.90 24.48
CA ALA A 267 -3.98 11.00 24.47
C ALA A 267 -4.47 12.43 24.82
N ALA A 268 -3.78 13.13 25.73
CA ALA A 268 -4.10 14.51 26.08
C ALA A 268 -3.89 15.47 24.90
N GLU A 269 -2.78 15.34 24.17
CA GLU A 269 -2.50 16.13 22.96
C GLU A 269 -3.49 15.80 21.83
N ALA A 270 -3.89 14.54 21.70
CA ALA A 270 -4.90 14.11 20.73
C ALA A 270 -6.26 14.76 21.01
N VAL A 271 -6.69 14.79 22.28
CA VAL A 271 -7.91 15.51 22.70
C VAL A 271 -7.77 17.03 22.51
N GLU A 272 -6.59 17.60 22.75
CA GLU A 272 -6.36 19.04 22.53
C GLU A 272 -6.39 19.44 21.04
N LEU A 273 -5.97 18.54 20.14
CA LEU A 273 -6.12 18.71 18.70
C LEU A 273 -7.57 18.60 18.28
N LEU A 274 -8.28 17.60 18.82
CA LEU A 274 -9.69 17.39 18.53
C LEU A 274 -10.54 18.59 18.95
N ASP A 275 -10.34 19.12 20.16
CA ASP A 275 -11.02 20.33 20.63
C ASP A 275 -10.74 21.55 19.74
N PHE A 276 -9.51 21.67 19.21
CA PHE A 276 -9.18 22.74 18.28
C PHE A 276 -9.94 22.66 16.96
N PHE A 277 -10.19 21.47 16.42
CA PHE A 277 -10.94 21.29 15.18
C PHE A 277 -12.45 21.29 15.40
N GLN A 278 -12.97 20.68 16.47
CA GLN A 278 -14.42 20.60 16.67
C GLN A 278 -14.99 21.86 17.35
N ASN A 279 -14.26 22.41 18.33
CA ASN A 279 -14.78 23.42 19.26
C ASN A 279 -14.04 24.76 19.21
N ASN A 280 -13.27 25.03 18.15
CA ASN A 280 -12.51 26.28 18.04
C ASN A 280 -13.39 27.51 18.33
N PRO A 281 -12.96 28.49 19.15
CA PRO A 281 -13.73 29.71 19.36
C PRO A 281 -13.92 30.52 18.06
N ASP A 282 -13.01 30.41 17.09
CA ASP A 282 -13.18 30.98 15.76
C ASP A 282 -13.75 29.91 14.80
N PRO A 283 -15.03 30.04 14.36
CA PRO A 283 -15.71 29.03 13.56
C PRO A 283 -14.99 28.65 12.26
N LYS A 284 -14.17 29.55 11.68
CA LYS A 284 -13.50 29.29 10.40
C LYS A 284 -12.43 28.19 10.49
N TYR A 285 -11.95 27.88 11.69
CA TYR A 285 -10.99 26.78 11.89
C TYR A 285 -11.67 25.46 12.25
N ARG A 286 -13.01 25.44 12.39
CA ARG A 286 -13.71 24.22 12.76
C ARG A 286 -13.81 23.23 11.60
N ALA A 287 -13.75 21.95 11.88
CA ALA A 287 -13.81 20.87 10.91
C ALA A 287 -14.40 19.59 11.53
N ILE A 288 -14.97 18.73 10.68
CA ILE A 288 -15.19 17.32 10.97
C ILE A 288 -13.84 16.61 10.96
N VAL A 289 -13.54 15.85 12.01
CA VAL A 289 -12.29 15.12 12.15
C VAL A 289 -12.47 13.64 11.84
N LEU A 290 -11.83 13.19 10.76
CA LEU A 290 -11.58 11.77 10.49
C LEU A 290 -10.29 11.34 11.20
N GLY A 291 -10.41 10.47 12.20
CA GLY A 291 -9.27 9.87 12.88
C GLY A 291 -8.78 8.60 12.17
N GLY A 292 -7.58 8.65 11.61
CA GLY A 292 -6.83 7.50 11.12
C GLY A 292 -6.16 6.76 12.28
N VAL A 293 -6.83 5.74 12.83
CA VAL A 293 -6.47 5.08 14.10
C VAL A 293 -5.82 3.71 13.87
N PRO A 294 -5.15 3.11 14.86
CA PRO A 294 -4.67 1.73 14.74
C PRO A 294 -5.82 0.73 14.67
N ILE A 295 -5.60 -0.43 14.03
CA ILE A 295 -6.44 -1.61 14.29
C ILE A 295 -6.46 -1.90 15.79
N PHE A 296 -7.55 -2.51 16.26
CA PHE A 296 -7.76 -2.82 17.68
C PHE A 296 -7.81 -1.60 18.61
N TRP A 297 -8.05 -0.39 18.08
CA TRP A 297 -8.30 0.82 18.86
C TRP A 297 -9.36 0.60 19.96
N ARG A 298 -10.43 -0.15 19.66
CA ARG A 298 -11.52 -0.45 20.60
C ARG A 298 -11.06 -1.28 21.80
N THR A 299 -10.12 -2.21 21.59
CA THR A 299 -9.65 -3.13 22.63
C THR A 299 -8.32 -2.72 23.24
N LEU A 300 -7.69 -1.65 22.73
CA LEU A 300 -6.39 -1.14 23.16
C LEU A 300 -5.29 -2.21 23.09
N GLN A 301 -5.30 -3.00 22.02
CA GLN A 301 -4.27 -4.02 21.74
C GLN A 301 -3.32 -3.51 20.65
N SER A 302 -2.04 -3.87 20.75
CA SER A 302 -1.02 -3.46 19.78
C SER A 302 -1.47 -3.82 18.35
N PRO A 303 -1.30 -2.91 17.36
CA PRO A 303 -0.48 -1.68 17.41
C PRO A 303 -1.13 -0.47 18.11
N ALA A 304 -2.34 -0.61 18.68
CA ALA A 304 -2.91 0.45 19.49
C ALA A 304 -2.19 0.61 20.84
N ARG A 305 -2.05 1.87 21.25
CA ARG A 305 -1.65 2.27 22.60
C ARG A 305 -2.60 1.69 23.64
N ARG A 306 -2.04 1.30 24.79
CA ARG A 306 -2.72 0.49 25.82
C ARG A 306 -3.37 1.33 26.92
N GLU A 307 -3.05 2.62 26.99
CA GLU A 307 -3.53 3.52 28.03
C GLU A 307 -5.03 3.80 27.85
N SER A 308 -5.82 3.64 28.91
CA SER A 308 -7.28 3.79 28.86
C SER A 308 -7.76 5.18 28.43
N ALA A 309 -6.91 6.21 28.56
CA ALA A 309 -7.19 7.57 28.12
C ALA A 309 -7.42 7.69 26.60
N TRP A 310 -6.93 6.73 25.80
CA TRP A 310 -7.19 6.69 24.36
C TRP A 310 -8.65 6.37 24.03
N ASN A 311 -9.39 5.68 24.90
CA ASN A 311 -10.82 5.42 24.69
C ASN A 311 -11.62 6.72 24.57
N ASP A 312 -11.28 7.73 25.39
CA ASP A 312 -11.97 9.02 25.37
C ASP A 312 -11.70 9.76 24.07
N PHE A 313 -10.46 9.72 23.56
CA PHE A 313 -10.11 10.27 22.25
C PHE A 313 -10.87 9.58 21.12
N TYR A 314 -10.83 8.24 21.06
CA TYR A 314 -11.50 7.50 19.98
C TYR A 314 -13.00 7.75 19.96
N CYS A 315 -13.64 7.82 21.13
CA CYS A 315 -15.07 8.10 21.23
C CYS A 315 -15.48 9.56 21.02
N ALA A 316 -14.52 10.48 20.92
CA ALA A 316 -14.79 11.88 20.63
C ALA A 316 -14.62 12.23 19.14
N LEU A 317 -14.03 11.34 18.32
CA LEU A 317 -13.88 11.53 16.88
C LEU A 317 -15.24 11.64 16.19
N ASP A 318 -15.33 12.46 15.14
CA ASP A 318 -16.53 12.51 14.29
C ASP A 318 -16.62 11.28 13.39
N ILE A 319 -15.47 10.84 12.85
CA ILE A 319 -15.35 9.66 11.98
C ILE A 319 -14.12 8.86 12.40
N ILE A 320 -14.26 7.54 12.52
CA ILE A 320 -13.16 6.61 12.82
C ILE A 320 -12.82 5.80 11.56
N GLY A 321 -11.53 5.81 11.17
CA GLY A 321 -11.01 4.98 10.08
C GLY A 321 -9.75 4.23 10.52
N PRO A 322 -9.82 2.93 10.88
CA PRO A 322 -8.64 2.19 11.31
C PRO A 322 -7.76 1.79 10.12
N TRP A 323 -6.44 1.91 10.24
CA TRP A 323 -5.49 1.45 9.21
C TRP A 323 -5.48 -0.06 9.10
N THR A 324 -6.02 -0.61 8.00
CA THR A 324 -6.14 -2.06 7.78
C THR A 324 -5.11 -2.62 6.79
N VAL A 325 -4.29 -1.79 6.14
CA VAL A 325 -3.24 -2.26 5.24
C VAL A 325 -2.34 -3.24 5.99
N GLY A 326 -2.10 -4.42 5.41
CA GLY A 326 -1.32 -5.47 6.07
C GLY A 326 -2.13 -6.45 6.93
N VAL A 327 -3.45 -6.24 7.14
CA VAL A 327 -4.23 -7.10 8.06
C VAL A 327 -4.59 -8.47 7.47
N ALA A 328 -4.83 -8.54 6.17
CA ALA A 328 -5.30 -9.76 5.50
C ALA A 328 -4.70 -9.91 4.09
N ALA A 329 -4.47 -11.15 3.67
CA ALA A 329 -4.02 -11.52 2.34
C ALA A 329 -4.99 -12.47 1.61
N SER A 330 -6.00 -13.00 2.31
CA SER A 330 -6.97 -13.96 1.77
C SER A 330 -8.43 -13.58 2.09
N ASP A 331 -9.36 -14.18 1.36
CA ASP A 331 -10.80 -13.94 1.59
C ASP A 331 -11.21 -14.39 3.00
N ALA A 332 -10.65 -15.50 3.48
CA ALA A 332 -10.92 -16.03 4.82
C ALA A 332 -10.43 -15.09 5.92
N GLU A 333 -9.27 -14.45 5.75
CA GLU A 333 -8.73 -13.47 6.70
C GLU A 333 -9.53 -12.17 6.70
N VAL A 334 -9.94 -11.69 5.53
CA VAL A 334 -10.85 -10.54 5.39
C VAL A 334 -12.16 -10.84 6.12
N ASP A 335 -12.81 -11.97 5.81
CA ASP A 335 -14.05 -12.40 6.46
C ASP A 335 -13.92 -12.47 7.98
N ASN A 336 -12.79 -13.01 8.44
CA ASN A 336 -12.50 -13.16 9.86
C ASN A 336 -12.32 -11.81 10.55
N TYR A 337 -11.61 -10.89 9.92
CA TYR A 337 -11.41 -9.54 10.44
C TYR A 337 -12.73 -8.76 10.50
N TYR A 338 -13.54 -8.79 9.44
CA TYR A 338 -14.82 -8.08 9.41
C TYR A 338 -15.84 -8.66 10.41
N ARG A 339 -15.91 -10.00 10.51
CA ARG A 339 -16.81 -10.70 11.43
C ARG A 339 -16.48 -10.45 12.90
N ASN A 340 -15.19 -10.49 13.26
CA ASN A 340 -14.77 -10.49 14.67
C ASN A 340 -14.33 -9.11 15.18
N THR A 341 -13.89 -8.22 14.29
CA THR A 341 -13.34 -6.91 14.65
C THR A 341 -14.24 -5.79 14.16
N VAL A 342 -14.38 -5.63 12.83
CA VAL A 342 -15.05 -4.45 12.24
C VAL A 342 -16.49 -4.31 12.71
N ARG A 343 -17.26 -5.40 12.78
CA ARG A 343 -18.64 -5.37 13.30
C ARG A 343 -18.73 -4.78 14.71
N ALA A 344 -17.81 -5.14 15.60
CA ALA A 344 -17.80 -4.64 16.97
C ALA A 344 -17.25 -3.21 17.06
N ASP A 345 -16.31 -2.86 16.17
CA ASP A 345 -15.76 -1.51 16.07
C ASP A 345 -16.82 -0.51 15.55
N MET A 346 -17.59 -0.87 14.53
CA MET A 346 -18.71 -0.07 14.03
C MET A 346 -19.79 0.14 15.09
N ALA A 347 -20.15 -0.92 15.83
CA ALA A 347 -21.09 -0.79 16.95
C ALA A 347 -20.56 0.16 18.03
N ARG A 348 -19.25 0.09 18.35
CA ARG A 348 -18.65 0.98 19.33
C ARG A 348 -18.59 2.44 18.84
N ALA A 349 -18.26 2.66 17.57
CA ALA A 349 -18.28 3.99 16.96
C ALA A 349 -19.68 4.61 17.09
N GLN A 350 -20.71 3.83 16.76
CA GLN A 350 -22.11 4.25 16.90
C GLN A 350 -22.50 4.58 18.35
N GLU A 351 -22.09 3.77 19.34
CA GLU A 351 -22.31 4.08 20.77
C GLU A 351 -21.69 5.41 21.19
N CYS A 352 -20.58 5.78 20.56
CA CYS A 352 -19.87 7.04 20.81
C CYS A 352 -20.38 8.20 19.94
N GLY A 353 -21.34 7.95 19.04
CA GLY A 353 -21.87 8.96 18.12
C GLY A 353 -20.95 9.28 16.93
N ALA A 354 -19.92 8.46 16.71
CA ALA A 354 -18.99 8.58 15.59
C ALA A 354 -19.48 7.77 14.39
N GLU A 355 -19.23 8.28 13.18
CA GLU A 355 -19.34 7.50 11.95
C GLU A 355 -18.10 6.62 11.77
N TYR A 356 -18.19 5.60 10.91
CA TYR A 356 -17.10 4.66 10.68
C TYR A 356 -16.80 4.55 9.19
N MET A 357 -15.53 4.74 8.82
CA MET A 357 -15.04 4.71 7.44
C MET A 357 -14.04 3.56 7.30
N PRO A 358 -14.46 2.38 6.82
CA PRO A 358 -13.54 1.27 6.58
C PRO A 358 -12.41 1.67 5.61
N VAL A 359 -11.21 1.19 5.92
CA VAL A 359 -10.05 1.27 5.03
C VAL A 359 -9.98 -0.01 4.20
N VAL A 360 -9.84 0.15 2.89
CA VAL A 360 -9.66 -0.94 1.92
C VAL A 360 -8.39 -0.71 1.10
N TYR A 361 -7.75 -1.79 0.65
CA TYR A 361 -6.48 -1.71 -0.11
C TYR A 361 -6.38 -2.85 -1.14
N PRO A 362 -5.65 -2.65 -2.25
CA PRO A 362 -5.59 -3.66 -3.31
C PRO A 362 -4.72 -4.86 -2.97
N GLY A 363 -3.71 -4.64 -2.14
CA GLY A 363 -2.63 -5.54 -1.73
C GLY A 363 -1.49 -4.66 -1.20
N THR A 364 -0.43 -5.26 -0.67
CA THR A 364 0.73 -4.52 -0.15
C THR A 364 1.98 -5.40 -0.13
N SER A 365 3.13 -4.74 -0.16
CA SER A 365 4.45 -5.35 -0.17
C SER A 365 5.46 -4.27 0.25
N TYR A 366 6.55 -4.69 0.87
CA TYR A 366 7.66 -3.82 1.26
C TYR A 366 9.00 -4.47 0.85
N HIS A 367 9.02 -5.08 -0.34
CA HIS A 367 10.14 -5.90 -0.81
C HIS A 367 11.41 -5.07 -1.00
N ASN A 368 11.36 -4.06 -1.87
CA ASN A 368 12.47 -3.17 -2.15
C ASN A 368 12.79 -2.19 -1.00
N PRO A 369 11.80 -1.60 -0.28
CA PRO A 369 12.13 -0.68 0.80
C PRO A 369 12.58 -1.35 2.11
N ALA A 370 12.27 -2.63 2.33
CA ALA A 370 12.43 -3.28 3.63
C ALA A 370 12.94 -4.73 3.60
N ASP A 371 13.35 -5.26 2.45
CA ASP A 371 13.79 -6.64 2.26
C ASP A 371 12.76 -7.66 2.80
N ARG A 372 11.47 -7.34 2.65
CA ARG A 372 10.34 -8.21 2.99
C ARG A 372 10.06 -9.18 1.82
N PRO A 373 9.28 -10.25 2.04
CA PRO A 373 8.90 -11.16 0.96
C PRO A 373 8.26 -10.42 -0.22
N PHE A 374 8.67 -10.80 -1.43
CA PHE A 374 8.11 -10.22 -2.66
C PHE A 374 6.60 -10.47 -2.74
N ASN A 375 5.83 -9.42 -3.03
CA ASN A 375 4.37 -9.49 -3.15
C ASN A 375 3.73 -10.09 -1.87
N GLU A 376 4.15 -9.63 -0.67
CA GLU A 376 3.76 -10.18 0.64
C GLU A 376 2.24 -10.38 0.81
N GLN A 377 1.44 -9.40 0.37
CA GLN A 377 -0.03 -9.49 0.30
C GLN A 377 -0.52 -9.27 -1.15
N PRO A 378 -0.58 -10.36 -1.94
CA PRO A 378 -0.99 -10.36 -3.33
C PRO A 378 -2.35 -9.75 -3.58
N ARG A 379 -2.48 -9.06 -4.70
CA ARG A 379 -3.72 -8.38 -5.05
C ARG A 379 -4.81 -9.35 -5.54
N ARG A 380 -4.39 -10.54 -5.97
CA ARG A 380 -5.22 -11.65 -6.44
C ARG A 380 -6.20 -11.19 -7.52
N GLY A 381 -5.70 -10.47 -8.53
CA GLY A 381 -6.53 -9.91 -9.60
C GLY A 381 -7.61 -8.93 -9.13
N GLY A 382 -7.43 -8.33 -7.95
CA GLY A 382 -8.40 -7.47 -7.30
C GLY A 382 -9.39 -8.17 -6.37
N ARG A 383 -9.28 -9.49 -6.17
CA ARG A 383 -10.16 -10.22 -5.24
C ARG A 383 -9.94 -9.80 -3.79
N LEU A 384 -8.69 -9.52 -3.38
CA LEU A 384 -8.41 -9.01 -2.02
C LEU A 384 -9.11 -7.66 -1.79
N TYR A 385 -9.00 -6.74 -2.77
CA TYR A 385 -9.69 -5.46 -2.76
C TYR A 385 -11.22 -5.64 -2.68
N TRP A 386 -11.77 -6.39 -3.63
CA TRP A 386 -13.21 -6.54 -3.80
C TRP A 386 -13.87 -7.20 -2.59
N ARG A 387 -13.19 -8.17 -1.96
CA ARG A 387 -13.69 -8.84 -0.76
C ARG A 387 -13.83 -7.86 0.41
N GLN A 388 -12.86 -6.98 0.61
CA GLN A 388 -12.93 -5.95 1.65
C GLN A 388 -14.06 -4.96 1.39
N VAL A 389 -14.23 -4.51 0.13
CA VAL A 389 -15.34 -3.62 -0.26
C VAL A 389 -16.68 -4.31 0.01
N TYR A 390 -16.85 -5.55 -0.45
CA TYR A 390 -18.08 -6.31 -0.24
C TYR A 390 -18.41 -6.48 1.25
N ASP A 391 -17.44 -6.91 2.06
CA ASP A 391 -17.66 -7.14 3.49
C ASP A 391 -17.97 -5.81 4.23
N ALA A 392 -17.29 -4.72 3.89
CA ALA A 392 -17.57 -3.38 4.42
C ALA A 392 -19.01 -2.94 4.14
N LEU A 393 -19.44 -3.03 2.87
CA LEU A 393 -20.79 -2.63 2.47
C LEU A 393 -21.87 -3.59 3.00
N SER A 394 -21.55 -4.87 3.21
CA SER A 394 -22.45 -5.83 3.86
C SER A 394 -22.73 -5.51 5.34
N LEU A 395 -21.90 -4.65 5.94
CA LEU A 395 -22.09 -4.08 7.28
C LEU A 395 -22.65 -2.66 7.24
N ASP A 396 -23.25 -2.24 6.11
CA ASP A 396 -23.89 -0.94 5.92
C ASP A 396 -22.92 0.26 6.02
N ALA A 397 -21.64 0.07 5.69
CA ALA A 397 -20.70 1.19 5.58
C ALA A 397 -21.17 2.21 4.52
N THR A 398 -21.18 3.49 4.88
CA THR A 398 -21.70 4.59 4.04
C THR A 398 -20.62 5.38 3.32
N MET A 399 -19.35 5.09 3.58
CA MET A 399 -18.18 5.76 3.01
C MET A 399 -16.98 4.81 3.09
N LEU A 400 -16.02 4.94 2.17
CA LEU A 400 -14.82 4.09 2.12
C LEU A 400 -13.56 4.94 1.94
N TYR A 401 -12.51 4.59 2.67
CA TYR A 401 -11.17 5.10 2.42
C TYR A 401 -10.34 4.03 1.69
N ASN A 402 -9.72 4.39 0.58
CA ASN A 402 -8.84 3.49 -0.17
C ASN A 402 -7.38 3.87 0.07
N ALA A 403 -6.59 2.92 0.56
CA ALA A 403 -5.14 3.05 0.63
C ALA A 403 -4.48 2.31 -0.56
N MET A 404 -3.82 2.96 -1.52
CA MET A 404 -3.75 4.42 -1.79
C MET A 404 -3.78 4.68 -3.30
N PHE A 405 -3.84 5.95 -3.74
CA PHE A 405 -3.79 6.26 -5.17
C PHE A 405 -2.40 6.03 -5.77
N ASP A 406 -1.34 6.61 -5.17
CA ASP A 406 0.02 6.70 -5.73
C ASP A 406 1.14 6.07 -4.87
N GLU A 407 0.82 5.37 -3.77
CA GLU A 407 1.80 4.73 -2.86
C GLU A 407 2.40 3.45 -3.48
N VAL A 408 3.43 3.63 -4.30
CA VAL A 408 4.17 2.52 -4.94
C VAL A 408 5.28 1.95 -4.06
N ASP A 409 5.73 2.67 -3.04
CA ASP A 409 6.70 2.16 -2.07
C ASP A 409 6.13 0.97 -1.30
N GLU A 410 4.86 1.05 -0.88
CA GLU A 410 4.17 0.00 -0.11
C GLU A 410 3.28 -0.92 -0.97
N ALA A 411 3.40 -0.80 -2.30
CA ALA A 411 2.61 -1.55 -3.28
C ALA A 411 1.07 -1.43 -3.13
N THR A 412 0.57 -0.34 -2.54
CA THR A 412 -0.87 -0.10 -2.36
C THR A 412 -1.47 0.78 -3.47
N ALA A 413 -0.66 1.31 -4.40
CA ALA A 413 -1.08 2.21 -5.46
C ALA A 413 -2.18 1.63 -6.38
N MET A 414 -3.23 2.42 -6.61
CA MET A 414 -4.36 2.08 -7.48
C MET A 414 -4.23 2.63 -8.91
N TYR A 415 -3.34 3.61 -9.12
CA TYR A 415 -3.10 4.22 -10.43
C TYR A 415 -2.42 3.26 -11.44
N LYS A 416 -2.19 3.75 -12.66
CA LYS A 416 -1.68 2.91 -13.75
C LYS A 416 -0.22 2.49 -13.53
N ILE A 417 0.03 1.19 -13.43
CA ILE A 417 1.36 0.58 -13.29
C ILE A 417 1.67 -0.36 -14.47
N ALA A 418 2.93 -0.76 -14.60
CA ALA A 418 3.41 -1.71 -15.59
C ALA A 418 2.54 -2.98 -15.66
N GLU A 419 2.14 -3.37 -16.88
CA GLU A 419 1.28 -4.53 -17.10
C GLU A 419 2.06 -5.83 -16.90
N THR A 420 3.27 -5.89 -17.47
CA THR A 420 4.11 -7.08 -17.50
C THR A 420 5.57 -6.71 -17.23
N SER A 421 6.42 -7.74 -17.07
CA SER A 421 7.86 -7.54 -16.99
C SER A 421 8.48 -6.87 -18.22
N ALA A 422 7.80 -6.92 -19.38
CA ALA A 422 8.28 -6.25 -20.60
C ALA A 422 8.20 -4.71 -20.47
N ASP A 423 7.33 -4.23 -19.58
CA ASP A 423 7.11 -2.81 -19.28
C ASP A 423 7.94 -2.33 -18.07
N VAL A 424 8.77 -3.22 -17.51
CA VAL A 424 9.64 -2.97 -16.36
C VAL A 424 11.10 -2.93 -16.80
N PRO A 425 11.92 -1.99 -16.31
CA PRO A 425 13.34 -1.99 -16.58
C PRO A 425 14.07 -3.29 -16.23
N ALA A 426 15.07 -3.64 -17.05
CA ALA A 426 15.94 -4.76 -16.73
C ALA A 426 16.76 -4.48 -15.45
N GLY A 427 16.86 -5.49 -14.57
CA GLY A 427 17.69 -5.43 -13.36
C GLY A 427 17.00 -4.91 -12.11
N ILE A 428 15.68 -4.64 -12.16
CA ILE A 428 14.86 -4.38 -10.97
C ILE A 428 13.76 -5.44 -10.84
N GLU A 429 13.31 -5.68 -9.62
CA GLU A 429 12.19 -6.58 -9.31
C GLU A 429 11.05 -5.76 -8.73
N VAL A 430 9.88 -5.79 -9.38
CA VAL A 430 8.69 -5.02 -8.99
C VAL A 430 7.44 -5.84 -9.24
N ILE A 431 6.35 -5.45 -8.59
CA ILE A 431 5.01 -5.96 -8.83
C ILE A 431 4.44 -5.27 -10.08
N THR A 432 3.99 -6.10 -11.01
CA THR A 432 3.28 -5.78 -12.25
C THR A 432 1.83 -6.26 -12.15
N MET A 433 0.99 -5.83 -13.10
CA MET A 433 -0.41 -6.26 -13.11
C MET A 433 -0.58 -7.79 -13.27
N ASP A 434 0.36 -8.46 -13.94
CA ASP A 434 0.37 -9.90 -14.14
C ASP A 434 1.05 -10.74 -13.04
N THR A 435 1.58 -10.10 -11.99
CA THR A 435 2.33 -10.78 -10.92
C THR A 435 1.54 -11.90 -10.23
N ASP A 436 0.21 -11.79 -10.18
CA ASP A 436 -0.65 -12.81 -9.55
C ASP A 436 -1.10 -13.93 -10.50
N GLY A 437 -0.56 -13.97 -11.72
CA GLY A 437 -0.86 -14.95 -12.76
C GLY A 437 -2.11 -14.62 -13.59
N GLU A 438 -2.58 -13.37 -13.56
CA GLU A 438 -3.73 -12.88 -14.31
C GLU A 438 -3.32 -11.78 -15.27
N SER A 439 -3.81 -11.84 -16.51
CA SER A 439 -3.52 -10.78 -17.47
C SER A 439 -4.46 -9.60 -17.26
N LEU A 440 -3.93 -8.50 -16.76
CA LEU A 440 -4.71 -7.34 -16.34
C LEU A 440 -4.15 -6.07 -17.00
N PRO A 441 -5.02 -5.17 -17.52
CA PRO A 441 -4.59 -3.91 -18.09
C PRO A 441 -4.06 -2.96 -17.01
N SER A 442 -3.24 -1.98 -17.39
CA SER A 442 -2.62 -1.05 -16.43
C SER A 442 -3.63 -0.24 -15.60
N ASP A 443 -4.86 -0.09 -16.08
CA ASP A 443 -5.93 0.65 -15.41
C ASP A 443 -6.89 -0.21 -14.58
N TRP A 444 -6.61 -1.51 -14.42
CA TRP A 444 -7.53 -2.47 -13.80
C TRP A 444 -8.04 -2.01 -12.43
N TYR A 445 -7.15 -1.54 -11.55
CA TYR A 445 -7.51 -1.13 -10.20
C TYR A 445 -8.32 0.19 -10.17
N LEU A 446 -8.11 1.09 -11.13
CA LEU A 446 -8.96 2.27 -11.29
C LEU A 446 -10.39 1.88 -11.67
N ARG A 447 -10.56 0.90 -12.56
CA ARG A 447 -11.89 0.36 -12.92
C ARG A 447 -12.58 -0.29 -11.72
N LEU A 448 -11.84 -1.09 -10.94
CA LEU A 448 -12.37 -1.71 -9.72
C LEU A 448 -12.83 -0.67 -8.70
N ALA A 449 -12.08 0.42 -8.51
CA ALA A 449 -12.49 1.51 -7.65
C ALA A 449 -13.79 2.19 -8.14
N GLY A 450 -13.93 2.38 -9.45
CA GLY A 450 -15.17 2.88 -10.04
C GLY A 450 -16.39 1.99 -9.76
N GLU A 451 -16.24 0.67 -9.91
CA GLU A 451 -17.31 -0.28 -9.57
C GLU A 451 -17.59 -0.33 -8.06
N ALA A 452 -16.57 -0.18 -7.21
CA ALA A 452 -16.74 -0.05 -5.78
C ALA A 452 -17.54 1.22 -5.40
N THR A 453 -17.27 2.35 -6.04
CA THR A 453 -18.05 3.60 -5.88
C THR A 453 -19.51 3.39 -6.26
N LYS A 454 -19.79 2.72 -7.39
CA LYS A 454 -21.16 2.41 -7.82
C LYS A 454 -21.87 1.51 -6.81
N MET A 455 -21.18 0.50 -6.29
CA MET A 455 -21.75 -0.43 -5.29
C MET A 455 -22.05 0.29 -3.98
N LEU A 456 -21.14 1.15 -3.52
CA LEU A 456 -21.30 2.00 -2.34
C LEU A 456 -22.54 2.92 -2.44
N ARG A 457 -22.85 3.41 -3.64
CA ARG A 457 -24.03 4.25 -3.90
C ARG A 457 -25.32 3.47 -4.16
N GLY A 458 -25.24 2.14 -4.23
CA GLY A 458 -26.36 1.29 -4.63
C GLY A 458 -26.76 1.42 -6.10
N GLU A 459 -25.87 1.96 -6.95
CA GLU A 459 -26.07 2.02 -8.41
C GLU A 459 -25.95 0.63 -9.05
N ILE A 460 -25.18 -0.26 -8.41
CA ILE A 460 -25.14 -1.71 -8.70
C ILE A 460 -25.49 -2.51 -7.43
N PRO A 461 -26.03 -3.73 -7.56
CA PRO A 461 -26.33 -4.57 -6.40
C PRO A 461 -25.06 -4.94 -5.61
N LEU A 462 -25.20 -5.10 -4.29
CA LEU A 462 -24.16 -5.70 -3.46
C LEU A 462 -23.82 -7.10 -3.99
N THR A 463 -22.56 -7.34 -4.34
CA THR A 463 -22.09 -8.60 -4.90
C THR A 463 -20.68 -8.95 -4.42
N ALA A 464 -20.47 -10.20 -4.02
CA ALA A 464 -19.15 -10.71 -3.65
C ALA A 464 -18.26 -11.02 -4.87
N THR A 465 -18.83 -10.97 -6.08
CA THR A 465 -18.12 -11.22 -7.34
C THR A 465 -17.86 -9.89 -8.06
N ILE A 466 -16.63 -9.70 -8.55
CA ILE A 466 -16.24 -8.53 -9.35
C ILE A 466 -17.18 -8.43 -10.57
N PRO A 467 -17.85 -7.28 -10.79
CA PRO A 467 -18.92 -7.14 -11.78
C PRO A 467 -18.42 -6.83 -13.20
N ILE A 468 -17.10 -6.75 -13.38
CA ILE A 468 -16.44 -6.45 -14.65
C ILE A 468 -15.40 -7.52 -14.98
N THR A 469 -15.12 -7.68 -16.27
CA THR A 469 -14.01 -8.50 -16.76
C THR A 469 -12.86 -7.59 -17.19
N PRO A 470 -11.60 -8.01 -17.03
CA PRO A 470 -10.48 -7.30 -17.63
C PRO A 470 -10.69 -7.17 -19.13
N SER A 471 -10.36 -6.01 -19.70
CA SER A 471 -10.07 -5.96 -21.14
C SER A 471 -8.74 -6.67 -21.38
N GLU A 472 -8.58 -7.26 -22.57
CA GLU A 472 -7.28 -7.82 -22.97
C GLU A 472 -6.15 -6.82 -22.69
N PRO A 473 -5.02 -7.25 -22.11
CA PRO A 473 -3.86 -6.39 -21.92
C PRO A 473 -3.35 -5.87 -23.26
N SER A 474 -2.45 -4.89 -23.23
CA SER A 474 -1.81 -4.42 -24.46
C SER A 474 -0.95 -5.50 -25.15
N ASN A 475 -0.53 -6.54 -24.41
CA ASN A 475 0.16 -7.71 -24.94
C ASN A 475 -0.30 -9.03 -24.27
N PRO A 476 -1.33 -9.72 -24.82
CA PRO A 476 -1.86 -10.96 -24.25
C PRO A 476 -0.88 -12.13 -24.25
N GLU A 477 0.09 -12.12 -25.19
CA GLU A 477 1.13 -13.14 -25.31
C GLU A 477 2.26 -12.98 -24.28
N ALA A 478 2.28 -11.86 -23.54
CA ALA A 478 3.29 -11.56 -22.52
C ALA A 478 2.91 -12.01 -21.10
N LEU A 479 1.78 -12.73 -20.92
CA LEU A 479 1.54 -13.49 -19.69
C LEU A 479 2.80 -14.29 -19.39
N GLN A 480 3.53 -13.91 -18.35
CA GLN A 480 4.60 -14.78 -17.88
C GLN A 480 3.96 -16.08 -17.42
N THR A 481 4.06 -17.10 -18.27
CA THR A 481 4.32 -18.44 -17.75
C THR A 481 5.55 -18.32 -16.85
N PRO A 482 5.42 -18.59 -15.55
CA PRO A 482 4.39 -19.47 -14.99
C PRO A 482 3.13 -18.77 -14.46
N GLY A 483 1.97 -19.37 -14.72
CA GLY A 483 0.85 -19.23 -13.78
C GLY A 483 1.23 -19.77 -12.39
N LYS A 484 0.39 -19.54 -11.38
CA LYS A 484 0.65 -20.03 -10.01
C LYS A 484 0.40 -21.55 -9.91
N ILE A 485 1.14 -22.21 -9.02
CA ILE A 485 0.88 -23.61 -8.65
C ILE A 485 -0.08 -23.59 -7.45
N GLN A 486 -1.21 -24.27 -7.52
CA GLN A 486 -2.13 -24.38 -6.40
C GLN A 486 -2.10 -25.81 -5.83
N LEU A 487 -1.96 -25.92 -4.51
CA LEU A 487 -2.04 -27.18 -3.77
C LEU A 487 -3.34 -27.19 -2.97
N LYS A 488 -4.21 -28.16 -3.24
CA LYS A 488 -5.35 -28.47 -2.38
C LYS A 488 -5.01 -29.69 -1.54
N ILE A 489 -4.82 -29.46 -0.25
CA ILE A 489 -4.38 -30.44 0.73
C ILE A 489 -5.59 -30.86 1.55
N THR A 490 -6.00 -32.12 1.45
CA THR A 490 -7.06 -32.71 2.28
C THR A 490 -6.44 -33.77 3.18
N THR A 491 -6.65 -33.66 4.49
CA THR A 491 -6.14 -34.66 5.44
C THR A 491 -7.23 -35.16 6.38
N SER A 492 -7.28 -36.47 6.60
CA SER A 492 -8.02 -37.12 7.68
C SER A 492 -7.14 -37.49 8.87
N SER A 493 -5.85 -37.17 8.80
CA SER A 493 -4.90 -37.26 9.90
C SER A 493 -5.11 -36.09 10.87
N ASP A 494 -4.62 -36.25 12.10
CA ASP A 494 -4.58 -35.19 13.12
C ASP A 494 -3.60 -34.07 12.75
N TRP A 495 -2.48 -34.41 12.11
CA TRP A 495 -1.56 -33.45 11.51
C TRP A 495 -1.03 -33.88 10.15
N THR A 496 -0.65 -32.90 9.34
CA THR A 496 0.02 -33.06 8.04
C THR A 496 0.99 -31.91 7.83
N THR A 497 2.16 -32.24 7.28
CA THR A 497 3.14 -31.28 6.77
C THR A 497 3.42 -31.56 5.31
N ILE A 498 3.62 -30.51 4.52
CA ILE A 498 4.07 -30.61 3.12
C ILE A 498 5.39 -29.86 3.00
N LYS A 499 6.48 -30.58 2.75
CA LYS A 499 7.77 -29.97 2.44
C LYS A 499 7.96 -29.87 0.93
N LEU A 500 8.20 -28.66 0.45
CA LEU A 500 8.41 -28.33 -0.95
C LEU A 500 9.91 -28.33 -1.28
N GLY A 501 10.26 -28.71 -2.51
CA GLY A 501 11.63 -28.67 -3.01
C GLY A 501 11.68 -28.66 -4.53
N GLY A 502 12.88 -28.42 -5.07
CA GLY A 502 13.13 -28.43 -6.53
C GLY A 502 12.76 -27.13 -7.24
N ILE A 503 11.63 -26.50 -6.89
CA ILE A 503 11.21 -25.19 -7.41
C ILE A 503 11.39 -24.14 -6.30
N GLN A 504 11.93 -22.97 -6.67
CA GLN A 504 11.97 -21.80 -5.78
C GLN A 504 10.67 -21.02 -5.92
N PHE A 505 10.10 -20.62 -4.79
CA PHE A 505 8.86 -19.84 -4.75
C PHE A 505 9.15 -18.46 -4.19
N LYS A 506 8.61 -17.42 -4.85
CA LYS A 506 8.67 -16.04 -4.37
C LYS A 506 7.66 -15.79 -3.26
N ASN A 507 6.50 -16.46 -3.32
CA ASN A 507 5.46 -16.35 -2.31
C ASN A 507 4.63 -17.64 -2.18
N ALA A 508 4.00 -17.83 -1.03
CA ALA A 508 3.03 -18.88 -0.73
C ALA A 508 1.87 -18.31 0.09
N LEU A 509 0.65 -18.42 -0.42
CA LEU A 509 -0.55 -17.90 0.22
C LEU A 509 -1.53 -19.03 0.54
N ILE A 510 -2.07 -19.03 1.75
CA ILE A 510 -3.23 -19.86 2.07
C ILE A 510 -4.48 -19.18 1.52
N ALA A 511 -4.99 -19.68 0.40
CA ALA A 511 -6.19 -19.13 -0.25
C ALA A 511 -7.47 -19.43 0.55
N SER A 512 -7.54 -20.60 1.19
CA SER A 512 -8.64 -20.98 2.07
C SER A 512 -8.25 -22.13 2.99
N ALA A 513 -8.93 -22.26 4.12
CA ALA A 513 -8.84 -23.44 4.98
C ALA A 513 -10.17 -23.76 5.65
N SER A 514 -10.35 -25.03 6.04
CA SER A 514 -11.51 -25.48 6.81
C SER A 514 -11.55 -24.80 8.18
N ALA A 515 -12.74 -24.38 8.61
CA ALA A 515 -12.93 -23.72 9.91
C ALA A 515 -12.56 -24.61 11.11
N GLU A 516 -12.53 -25.94 10.93
CA GLU A 516 -12.15 -26.90 11.96
C GLU A 516 -10.66 -27.24 11.98
N ALA A 517 -9.86 -26.65 11.09
CA ALA A 517 -8.41 -26.74 11.17
C ALA A 517 -7.92 -26.04 12.44
N THR A 518 -7.04 -26.70 13.19
CA THR A 518 -6.44 -26.12 14.40
C THR A 518 -5.21 -25.28 14.10
N GLN A 519 -4.54 -25.56 12.98
CA GLN A 519 -3.40 -24.79 12.53
C GLN A 519 -3.28 -24.92 11.01
N THR A 520 -2.99 -23.80 10.36
CA THR A 520 -2.63 -23.68 8.96
C THR A 520 -1.46 -22.73 8.84
N SER A 521 -0.40 -23.11 8.12
CA SER A 521 0.70 -22.20 7.81
C SER A 521 1.35 -22.54 6.48
N ALA A 522 1.95 -21.54 5.85
CA ALA A 522 2.79 -21.66 4.67
C ALA A 522 4.07 -20.86 4.93
N ASP A 523 5.17 -21.55 5.22
CA ASP A 523 6.48 -20.94 5.50
C ASP A 523 7.46 -21.29 4.38
N LEU A 524 7.82 -20.29 3.57
CA LEU A 524 8.78 -20.50 2.48
C LEU A 524 10.23 -20.58 2.93
N ASN A 525 10.59 -20.00 4.09
CA ASN A 525 11.97 -20.09 4.61
C ASN A 525 12.30 -21.55 4.97
N GLU A 526 11.31 -22.28 5.48
CA GLU A 526 11.42 -23.72 5.74
C GLU A 526 10.92 -24.57 4.56
N SER A 527 10.33 -23.94 3.55
CA SER A 527 9.61 -24.58 2.44
C SER A 527 8.57 -25.59 2.95
N LEU A 528 7.81 -25.21 3.98
CA LEU A 528 6.96 -26.06 4.78
C LEU A 528 5.52 -25.52 4.86
N LEU A 529 4.56 -26.35 4.49
CA LEU A 529 3.14 -26.11 4.72
C LEU A 529 2.65 -27.00 5.86
N VAL A 530 1.77 -26.48 6.71
CA VAL A 530 1.22 -27.23 7.87
C VAL A 530 -0.30 -27.17 7.84
N LEU A 531 -0.94 -28.31 8.08
CA LEU A 531 -2.39 -28.42 8.29
C LEU A 531 -2.67 -29.41 9.42
N THR A 532 -3.39 -28.98 10.45
CA THR A 532 -3.76 -29.83 11.60
C THR A 532 -5.25 -29.75 11.91
N GLN A 533 -5.77 -30.76 12.61
CA GLN A 533 -7.12 -30.79 13.17
C GLN A 533 -7.14 -31.49 14.53
N PRO A 534 -8.20 -31.34 15.34
CA PRO A 534 -8.32 -32.05 16.62
C PRO A 534 -8.27 -33.57 16.44
N LEU A 535 -7.50 -34.25 17.32
CA LEU A 535 -7.31 -35.70 17.28
C LEU A 535 -8.63 -36.49 17.33
N ASP A 536 -9.62 -36.04 18.10
CA ASP A 536 -10.93 -36.71 18.19
C ASP A 536 -11.69 -36.68 16.85
N ARG A 537 -11.53 -35.61 16.06
CA ARG A 537 -12.12 -35.52 14.71
C ARG A 537 -11.41 -36.46 13.75
N ALA A 538 -10.08 -36.49 13.78
CA ALA A 538 -9.28 -37.42 12.97
C ALA A 538 -9.62 -38.89 13.29
N ASN A 539 -9.74 -39.25 14.57
CA ASN A 539 -10.19 -40.59 15.01
C ASN A 539 -11.61 -40.93 14.51
N ALA A 540 -12.49 -39.93 14.38
CA ALA A 540 -13.82 -40.09 13.81
C ALA A 540 -13.82 -40.13 12.26
N GLY A 541 -12.64 -40.12 11.63
CA GLY A 541 -12.47 -40.15 10.16
C GLY A 541 -12.89 -38.86 9.46
N LYS A 542 -12.96 -37.74 10.19
CA LYS A 542 -13.25 -36.42 9.61
C LYS A 542 -12.00 -35.83 8.96
N SER A 543 -12.23 -35.01 7.94
CA SER A 543 -11.16 -34.34 7.22
C SER A 543 -11.22 -32.82 7.40
N VAL A 544 -10.06 -32.20 7.25
CA VAL A 544 -9.89 -30.78 7.00
C VAL A 544 -9.15 -30.57 5.69
N GLU A 545 -9.37 -29.41 5.10
CA GLU A 545 -8.80 -28.99 3.82
C GLU A 545 -8.10 -27.64 3.96
N MET A 546 -7.02 -27.46 3.21
CA MET A 546 -6.33 -26.19 2.98
C MET A 546 -5.99 -26.06 1.49
N ILE A 547 -6.22 -24.88 0.91
CA ILE A 547 -5.78 -24.53 -0.44
C ILE A 547 -4.64 -23.51 -0.32
N VAL A 548 -3.51 -23.80 -0.95
CA VAL A 548 -2.33 -22.94 -0.96
C VAL A 548 -1.96 -22.58 -2.39
N ASP A 549 -1.85 -21.29 -2.69
CA ASP A 549 -1.31 -20.75 -3.92
C ASP A 549 0.20 -20.52 -3.76
N LEU A 550 1.00 -21.09 -4.65
CA LEU A 550 2.45 -20.99 -4.69
C LEU A 550 2.88 -20.23 -5.95
N PHE A 551 3.74 -19.22 -5.77
CA PHE A 551 4.17 -18.32 -6.84
C PHE A 551 5.62 -18.67 -7.22
N PRO A 552 5.85 -19.50 -8.25
CA PRO A 552 7.19 -19.94 -8.63
C PRO A 552 8.03 -18.76 -9.13
N ALA A 553 9.30 -18.70 -8.73
CA ALA A 553 10.24 -17.69 -9.21
C ALA A 553 10.61 -17.90 -10.68
N ASP A 554 10.78 -19.17 -11.02
CA ASP A 554 10.75 -19.73 -12.36
C ASP A 554 10.16 -21.15 -12.23
N LEU A 555 9.61 -21.71 -13.31
CA LEU A 555 9.23 -23.13 -13.32
C LEU A 555 10.42 -24.06 -13.60
N GLY A 556 11.60 -23.50 -13.90
CA GLY A 556 12.82 -24.22 -14.20
C GLY A 556 12.67 -25.42 -15.15
N GLY A 557 13.71 -26.26 -15.18
CA GLY A 557 13.65 -27.63 -15.70
C GLY A 557 13.68 -28.68 -14.57
N SER A 558 13.53 -28.25 -13.31
CA SER A 558 13.62 -29.09 -12.12
C SER A 558 12.24 -29.57 -11.67
N PRO A 559 12.08 -30.85 -11.28
CA PRO A 559 10.79 -31.33 -10.81
C PRO A 559 10.40 -30.67 -9.48
N LEU A 560 9.11 -30.44 -9.27
CA LEU A 560 8.59 -30.08 -7.95
C LEU A 560 8.60 -31.33 -7.07
N THR A 561 9.36 -31.28 -5.98
CA THR A 561 9.30 -32.31 -4.94
C THR A 561 8.28 -31.92 -3.89
N VAL A 562 7.31 -32.79 -3.62
CA VAL A 562 6.32 -32.64 -2.56
C VAL A 562 6.52 -33.80 -1.58
N THR A 563 6.95 -33.50 -0.35
CA THR A 563 7.10 -34.50 0.70
C THR A 563 5.95 -34.36 1.70
N ILE A 564 5.08 -35.37 1.74
CA ILE A 564 3.92 -35.42 2.63
C ILE A 564 4.34 -36.10 3.94
N GLY A 565 4.45 -35.34 5.02
CA GLY A 565 4.52 -35.86 6.39
C GLY A 565 3.12 -35.88 7.02
N ARG A 566 2.81 -36.89 7.83
CA ARG A 566 1.50 -36.98 8.51
C ARG A 566 1.54 -37.83 9.77
N GLY A 567 0.51 -37.69 10.60
CA GLY A 567 0.26 -38.58 11.73
C GLY A 567 -0.04 -40.03 11.31
N SER A 568 -0.21 -40.93 12.28
CA SER A 568 -0.41 -42.37 12.00
C SER A 568 -1.87 -42.77 11.73
N ILE A 569 -2.78 -41.80 11.59
CA ILE A 569 -4.23 -42.02 11.45
C ILE A 569 -4.71 -41.44 10.13
N GLY A 570 -5.65 -42.10 9.46
CA GLY A 570 -6.23 -41.59 8.21
C GLY A 570 -5.22 -41.52 7.07
N LYS A 571 -5.37 -40.53 6.19
CA LYS A 571 -4.55 -40.27 5.01
C LYS A 571 -4.50 -38.79 4.65
N THR A 572 -3.54 -38.43 3.81
CA THR A 572 -3.39 -37.10 3.21
C THR A 572 -3.43 -37.21 1.69
N VAL A 573 -4.20 -36.33 1.05
CA VAL A 573 -4.26 -36.16 -0.40
C VAL A 573 -3.84 -34.73 -0.74
N VAL A 574 -2.95 -34.58 -1.73
CA VAL A 574 -2.54 -33.30 -2.28
C VAL A 574 -2.88 -33.29 -3.77
N GLU A 575 -3.86 -32.48 -4.14
CA GLU A 575 -4.19 -32.19 -5.52
C GLU A 575 -3.37 -30.97 -5.97
N VAL A 576 -2.58 -31.13 -7.04
CA VAL A 576 -1.69 -30.10 -7.57
C VAL A 576 -2.28 -29.57 -8.87
N TYR A 577 -2.49 -28.25 -8.90
CA TYR A 577 -3.05 -27.54 -10.03
C TYR A 577 -2.06 -26.53 -10.58
N VAL A 578 -2.18 -26.25 -11.88
CA VAL A 578 -1.62 -25.05 -12.51
C VAL A 578 -2.77 -24.09 -12.77
N VAL A 579 -2.61 -22.86 -12.33
CA VAL A 579 -3.62 -21.80 -12.48
C VAL A 579 -3.06 -20.69 -13.36
N VAL A 580 -3.70 -20.49 -14.52
CA VAL A 580 -3.37 -19.41 -15.47
C VAL A 580 -4.63 -18.59 -15.68
N GLY A 581 -4.60 -17.31 -15.31
CA GLY A 581 -5.80 -16.48 -15.28
C GLY A 581 -6.88 -17.09 -14.38
N SER A 582 -8.08 -17.25 -14.92
CA SER A 582 -9.20 -17.91 -14.24
C SER A 582 -9.24 -19.44 -14.42
N ALA A 583 -8.36 -20.02 -15.24
CA ALA A 583 -8.36 -21.45 -15.52
C ALA A 583 -7.50 -22.20 -14.50
N SER A 584 -8.08 -23.21 -13.84
CA SER A 584 -7.36 -24.12 -12.94
C SER A 584 -7.35 -25.52 -13.54
N THR A 585 -6.15 -26.08 -13.74
CA THR A 585 -5.94 -27.40 -14.35
C THR A 585 -5.28 -28.33 -13.36
N LEU A 586 -5.95 -29.41 -12.97
CA LEU A 586 -5.36 -30.47 -12.14
C LEU A 586 -4.28 -31.20 -12.94
N ILE A 587 -3.04 -31.18 -12.46
CA ILE A 587 -1.92 -31.84 -13.11
C ILE A 587 -1.52 -33.15 -12.43
N GLN A 588 -1.69 -33.25 -11.12
CA GLN A 588 -1.36 -34.47 -10.39
C GLN A 588 -2.10 -34.58 -9.05
N THR A 589 -2.45 -35.80 -8.65
CA THR A 589 -2.96 -36.10 -7.29
C THR A 589 -1.95 -37.00 -6.59
N LEU A 590 -1.50 -36.57 -5.41
CA LEU A 590 -0.57 -37.30 -4.54
C LEU A 590 -1.34 -37.81 -3.34
N GLU A 591 -1.14 -39.07 -2.95
CA GLU A 591 -1.79 -39.64 -1.78
C GLU A 591 -0.76 -40.37 -0.91
N TRP A 592 -0.80 -40.09 0.40
CA TRP A 592 -0.04 -40.83 1.41
C TRP A 592 -0.97 -41.33 2.51
N ALA A 593 -1.08 -42.65 2.63
CA ALA A 593 -1.96 -43.33 3.59
C ALA A 593 -1.24 -44.35 4.48
N ASP A 594 0.00 -44.71 4.17
CA ASP A 594 0.74 -45.72 4.91
C ASP A 594 1.23 -45.21 6.27
N VAL A 595 1.73 -46.15 7.08
CA VAL A 595 2.39 -45.91 8.36
C VAL A 595 3.75 -46.61 8.33
N VAL A 596 4.83 -45.83 8.37
CA VAL A 596 6.22 -46.35 8.32
C VAL A 596 6.93 -46.18 9.66
N SER A 597 8.00 -46.96 9.88
CA SER A 597 8.84 -46.82 11.08
C SER A 597 9.77 -45.61 10.94
N GLY A 598 9.60 -44.61 11.81
CA GLY A 598 10.37 -43.35 11.77
C GLY A 598 9.46 -42.14 11.57
N GLU A 599 9.95 -41.12 10.86
CA GLU A 599 9.10 -40.00 10.41
C GLU A 599 8.14 -40.52 9.33
N ASN A 600 6.83 -40.42 9.59
CA ASN A 600 5.82 -40.96 8.68
C ASN A 600 5.61 -40.04 7.48
N SER A 601 6.51 -40.13 6.49
CA SER A 601 6.52 -39.28 5.32
C SER A 601 6.78 -40.02 4.00
N ALA A 602 6.32 -39.43 2.89
CA ALA A 602 6.58 -39.90 1.53
C ALA A 602 6.86 -38.72 0.60
N ALA A 603 7.89 -38.86 -0.24
CA ALA A 603 8.27 -37.87 -1.24
C ALA A 603 7.73 -38.24 -2.62
N PHE A 604 7.22 -37.24 -3.33
CA PHE A 604 6.70 -37.33 -4.68
C PHE A 604 7.40 -36.30 -5.56
N GLU A 605 7.69 -36.67 -6.81
CA GLU A 605 8.23 -35.75 -7.81
C GLU A 605 7.20 -35.50 -8.91
N ILE A 606 7.01 -34.22 -9.25
CA ILE A 606 6.13 -33.77 -10.31
C ILE A 606 7.00 -33.21 -11.43
N SER A 607 6.82 -33.73 -12.64
CA SER A 607 7.67 -33.37 -13.77
C SER A 607 7.50 -31.89 -14.17
N PRO A 608 8.59 -31.17 -14.51
CA PRO A 608 8.52 -29.78 -14.97
C PRO A 608 7.59 -29.59 -16.17
N SER A 609 7.51 -30.60 -17.06
CA SER A 609 6.71 -30.55 -18.27
C SER A 609 5.20 -30.45 -18.02
N LEU A 610 4.74 -30.80 -16.82
CA LEU A 610 3.33 -30.67 -16.43
C LEU A 610 2.94 -29.24 -16.07
N PHE A 611 3.92 -28.36 -15.82
CA PHE A 611 3.67 -26.96 -15.48
C PHE A 611 3.66 -26.03 -16.71
N VAL A 612 4.06 -26.54 -17.89
CA VAL A 612 4.01 -25.79 -19.14
C VAL A 612 2.61 -25.88 -19.73
N VAL A 613 1.81 -24.85 -19.52
CA VAL A 613 0.50 -24.72 -20.19
C VAL A 613 0.78 -24.15 -21.58
N SER A 614 0.46 -24.90 -22.64
CA SER A 614 0.52 -24.37 -24.00
C SER A 614 -0.54 -23.27 -24.13
N PRO A 615 -0.21 -22.11 -24.74
CA PRO A 615 -1.15 -21.00 -24.91
C PRO A 615 -2.40 -21.39 -25.71
#